data_AF-D3E6Z1-F1
#
_entry.id   AF-D3E6Z1-F1
#
_cell.length_a   1.000
_cell.length_b   1.000
_cell.length_c   1.000
_cell.angle_alpha   90.00
_cell.angle_beta   90.00
_cell.angle_gamma   90.00
#
_symmetry.space_group_name_H-M   'P 1'
#
loop_
_entity.id
_entity.type
_entity.pdbx_description
1 polymer ?
#
loop_
_entity_poly.entity_id
_entity_poly.type
_entity_poly.pdbx_seq_one_letter_code
_entity_poly.pdbx_strand_id
1 'polypeptide(L)' 'MRYVDWLQGFIGSETEVTVSGDVIIGTLNKVGEGTITLKVPPIIYGPPTDTAIIPLRSIEFVRIVSS' A
#
# COMPACT_ATOMS: atom_id res chain seq x y z
N MET A 1 -6.08 -13.39 -15.11
CA MET A 1 -5.66 -13.01 -13.74
C MET A 1 -5.91 -11.53 -13.57
N ARG A 2 -6.58 -11.10 -12.51
CA ARG A 2 -6.77 -9.68 -12.24
C ARG A 2 -5.53 -9.16 -11.53
N TYR A 3 -5.21 -7.89 -11.75
CA TYR A 3 -4.11 -7.19 -11.07
C TYR A 3 -4.12 -7.37 -9.54
N VAL A 4 -5.32 -7.37 -8.94
CA VAL A 4 -5.51 -7.61 -7.50
C VAL A 4 -5.12 -9.01 -7.05
N ASP A 5 -5.30 -10.03 -7.89
CA ASP A 5 -4.96 -11.41 -7.56
C ASP A 5 -3.43 -11.58 -7.51
N TRP A 6 -2.69 -10.82 -8.32
CA TRP A 6 -1.22 -10.80 -8.28
C TRP A 6 -0.69 -10.06 -7.04
N LEU A 7 -1.26 -8.88 -6.73
CA LEU A 7 -0.88 -8.11 -5.53
C LEU A 7 -1.11 -8.88 -4.23
N GLN A 8 -2.10 -9.77 -4.16
CA GLN A 8 -2.33 -10.63 -2.99
C GLN A 8 -1.13 -11.52 -2.66
N GLY A 9 -0.32 -11.90 -3.66
CA GLY A 9 0.91 -12.67 -3.46
C GLY A 9 2.02 -11.93 -2.72
N PHE A 10 1.91 -10.61 -2.56
CA PHE A 10 2.89 -9.76 -1.89
C PHE A 10 2.39 -9.22 -0.54
N ILE A 11 1.32 -9.79 0.01
CA ILE A 11 0.90 -9.45 1.38
C ILE A 11 2.03 -9.81 2.34
N GLY A 12 2.43 -8.84 3.18
CA GLY A 12 3.59 -8.91 4.07
C GLY A 12 4.84 -8.22 3.52
N SER A 13 4.89 -7.92 2.22
CA SER A 13 6.01 -7.23 1.58
C SER A 13 6.01 -5.73 1.85
N GLU A 14 7.20 -5.14 1.94
CA GLU A 14 7.35 -3.69 1.92
C GLU A 14 6.98 -3.17 0.52
N THR A 15 6.06 -2.22 0.49
CA THR A 15 5.43 -1.71 -0.72
C THR A 15 5.44 -0.20 -0.73
N GLU A 16 5.87 0.36 -1.85
CA GLU A 16 5.78 1.78 -2.16
C GLU A 16 4.64 1.97 -3.15
N VAL A 17 3.73 2.90 -2.84
CA VAL A 17 2.55 3.20 -3.65
C VAL A 17 2.56 4.68 -3.98
N THR A 18 2.62 4.98 -5.28
CA THR A 18 2.48 6.35 -5.77
C THR A 18 1.02 6.63 -6.10
N VAL A 19 0.54 7.76 -5.59
CA VAL A 19 -0.75 8.35 -5.92
C VAL A 19 -0.51 9.79 -6.39
N SER A 20 -1.52 10.44 -6.96
CA SER A 20 -1.39 11.82 -7.46
C SER A 20 -0.83 12.76 -6.39
N GLY A 21 0.44 13.13 -6.54
CA GLY A 21 1.13 14.10 -5.68
C GLY A 21 1.69 13.54 -4.37
N ASP A 22 1.65 12.23 -4.13
CA ASP A 22 2.15 11.63 -2.89
C ASP A 22 2.72 10.21 -3.09
N VAL A 23 3.59 9.80 -2.17
CA VAL A 23 4.19 8.46 -2.14
C VAL A 23 4.04 7.89 -0.74
N ILE A 24 3.37 6.75 -0.65
CA ILE A 24 3.07 6.07 0.61
C ILE A 24 3.87 4.78 0.67
N ILE A 25 4.71 4.65 1.69
CA ILE A 25 5.55 3.47 1.92
C ILE A 25 5.06 2.75 3.17
N GLY A 26 4.81 1.44 3.04
CA GLY A 26 4.42 0.62 4.17
C GLY A 26 4.36 -0.86 3.82
N THR A 27 4.00 -1.70 4.78
CA THR A 27 3.84 -3.14 4.55
C THR A 27 2.46 -3.43 3.97
N LEU A 28 2.37 -4.12 2.83
CA LEU A 28 1.08 -4.50 2.26
C LEU A 28 0.37 -5.48 3.17
N ASN A 29 -0.73 -5.06 3.79
CA ASN A 29 -1.46 -5.84 4.78
C ASN A 29 -2.69 -6.53 4.20
N LYS A 30 -3.39 -5.86 3.25
CA LYS A 30 -4.62 -6.38 2.66
C LYS A 30 -4.82 -5.86 1.24
N VAL A 31 -5.34 -6.71 0.36
CA VAL A 31 -5.83 -6.35 -0.97
C VAL A 31 -7.31 -6.71 -1.05
N GLY A 32 -8.17 -5.68 -1.11
CA GLY A 32 -9.62 -5.82 -1.29
C GLY A 32 -10.04 -5.58 -2.73
N GLU A 33 -11.36 -5.60 -2.99
CA GLU A 33 -11.89 -5.45 -4.35
C GLU A 33 -11.69 -4.05 -4.95
N GLY A 34 -11.53 -3.02 -4.12
CA GLY A 34 -11.38 -1.63 -4.56
C GLY A 34 -10.28 -0.85 -3.86
N THR A 35 -9.58 -1.44 -2.89
CA THR A 35 -8.58 -0.76 -2.06
C THR A 35 -7.45 -1.71 -1.70
N ILE A 36 -6.26 -1.15 -1.45
CA ILE A 36 -5.20 -1.82 -0.69
C ILE A 36 -5.07 -1.16 0.68
N THR A 37 -4.58 -1.92 1.65
CA THR A 37 -4.25 -1.42 2.98
C THR A 37 -2.77 -1.64 3.23
N LEU A 38 -2.05 -0.55 3.51
CA LEU A 38 -0.67 -0.61 3.97
C LEU A 38 -0.62 -0.40 5.47
N LYS A 39 0.26 -1.12 6.16
CA LYS A 39 0.69 -0.77 7.52
C LYS A 39 1.85 0.22 7.39
N VAL A 40 1.60 1.47 7.76
CA VAL A 40 2.58 2.57 7.63
C VAL A 40 3.33 2.71 8.96
N PRO A 41 4.67 2.86 8.96
CA PRO A 41 5.40 3.09 10.20
C PRO A 41 4.97 4.42 10.84
N PRO A 42 4.86 4.47 12.17
CA PRO A 42 4.49 5.69 12.87
C PRO A 42 5.58 6.75 12.68
N ILE A 43 5.14 7.99 12.46
CA ILE A 43 6.03 9.14 12.27
C ILE A 43 6.29 9.76 13.65
N ILE A 44 7.57 9.96 14.03
CA ILE A 44 7.98 10.33 15.41
C ILE A 44 7.39 11.67 15.90
N TYR A 45 6.81 12.49 15.03
CA TYR A 45 6.09 13.72 15.38
C TYR A 45 4.81 13.95 14.55
N GLY A 46 4.22 12.86 14.02
CA GLY A 46 3.00 12.91 13.21
C GLY A 46 1.80 12.29 13.92
N PRO A 47 0.59 12.41 13.35
CA PRO A 47 -0.56 11.68 13.85
C PRO A 47 -0.28 10.17 13.81
N PRO A 48 -0.58 9.42 14.88
CA PRO A 48 -0.37 7.98 14.93
C PRO A 48 -1.37 7.31 13.99
N THR A 49 -0.94 7.11 12.75
CA THR A 49 -1.73 6.41 11.75
C THR A 49 -0.94 5.19 11.33
N ASP A 50 -1.29 4.03 11.91
CA ASP A 50 -0.60 2.78 11.64
C ASP A 50 -1.04 2.14 10.32
N THR A 51 -2.07 2.68 9.66
CA THR A 51 -2.65 2.11 8.44
C THR A 51 -3.06 3.16 7.41
N ALA A 52 -2.67 2.95 6.15
CA ALA A 52 -3.14 3.72 5.00
C ALA A 52 -4.08 2.85 4.16
N ILE A 53 -5.27 3.37 3.83
CA ILE A 53 -6.25 2.72 2.95
C ILE A 53 -6.26 3.49 1.62
N ILE A 54 -5.83 2.84 0.55
CA ILE A 54 -5.60 3.48 -0.75
C ILE A 54 -6.56 2.87 -1.79
N PRO A 55 -7.44 3.67 -2.43
CA PRO A 55 -8.28 3.20 -3.52
C PRO A 55 -7.43 2.75 -4.72
N LEU A 56 -7.72 1.57 -5.28
CA LEU A 56 -6.98 1.05 -6.45
C LEU A 56 -7.01 2.02 -7.64
N ARG A 57 -8.12 2.74 -7.81
CA ARG A 57 -8.30 3.72 -8.90
C ARG A 57 -7.42 4.96 -8.79
N SER A 58 -6.86 5.25 -7.61
CA SER A 58 -5.96 6.41 -7.41
C SER A 58 -4.49 6.04 -7.44
N ILE A 59 -4.19 4.74 -7.58
CA ILE A 59 -2.81 4.24 -7.66
C ILE A 59 -2.29 4.46 -9.07
N GLU A 60 -1.17 5.17 -9.16
CA GLU A 60 -0.46 5.39 -10.41
C GLU A 60 0.64 4.34 -10.60
N PHE A 61 1.26 3.92 -9.49
CA PHE A 61 2.35 2.95 -9.50
C PHE A 61 2.45 2.18 -8.18
N VAL A 62 2.83 0.91 -8.27
CA VAL A 62 3.15 0.06 -7.10
C VAL A 62 4.51 -0.58 -7.32
N ARG A 63 5.39 -0.45 -6.34
CA ARG A 63 6.68 -1.14 -6.29
C ARG A 63 6.77 -2.00 -5.04
N ILE A 64 7.09 -3.27 -5.24
CA ILE A 64 7.45 -4.19 -4.16
C ILE A 64 8.95 -3.99 -3.90
N VAL A 65 9.29 -3.55 -2.69
CA VAL A 65 10.67 -3.18 -2.31
C VAL A 65 11.43 -4.40 -1.79
N SER A 66 10.78 -5.20 -0.94
CA SER A 66 11.31 -6.47 -0.44
C SER A 66 10.19 -7.48 -0.19
N SER A 67 10.47 -8.76 -0.49
CA SER A 67 9.54 -9.90 -0.40
C SER A 67 10.18 -11.07 0.33
#